data_AF-A0A9E4KAW5-F1
#
_entry.id   AF-A0A9E4KAW5-F1
#
_cell.length_a   1.000
_cell.length_b   1.000
_cell.length_c   1.000
_cell.angle_alpha   90.00
_cell.angle_beta   90.00
_cell.angle_gamma   90.00
#
_symmetry.space_group_name_H-M   'P 1'
#
loop_
_entity.id
_entity.type
_entity.pdbx_description
1 polymer ?
#
loop_
_entity_poly.entity_id
_entity_poly.type
_entity_poly.pdbx_seq_one_letter_code
_entity_poly.pdbx_strand_id
1 'polypeptide(L)'
;MWLNNKYTKWYFEVIENAKKRNQELMYEKHHIVPKSLGGSNKKENLVKLTPREHFICHMLLVKMTKGENKVKMSYALHMLLHVENAYQKRYKVNSYLYENLKNNIRIDMIAANRKENNPFYGKKHSAKTRAELSKLRRERIEAGSSEGNFGPLSEEKRKKVSKGVSKYFAALSKEERSKKYSTSKDKFVECEHCNRTFSPSNYAQWHGDKCKKRKEV
;
A
#
# COMPACT_ATOMS: atom_id res chain seq x y z
N MET A 1 -8.95 -5.29 23.77
CA MET A 1 -10.20 -4.62 24.20
C MET A 1 -10.11 -3.13 23.90
N TRP A 2 -11.24 -2.43 23.72
CA TRP A 2 -11.30 -1.04 23.23
C TRP A 2 -10.76 -0.02 24.23
N LEU A 3 -10.18 1.08 23.74
CA LEU A 3 -9.76 2.20 24.57
C LEU A 3 -10.97 3.05 24.97
N ASN A 4 -10.97 3.64 26.18
CA ASN A 4 -11.98 4.62 26.55
C ASN A 4 -11.59 6.00 25.99
N ASN A 5 -12.02 6.31 24.77
CA ASN A 5 -11.74 7.58 24.11
C ASN A 5 -12.87 8.00 23.15
N LYS A 6 -12.78 9.23 22.62
CA LYS A 6 -13.79 9.78 21.71
C LYS A 6 -14.04 8.93 20.45
N TYR A 7 -13.04 8.20 19.97
CA TYR A 7 -13.16 7.36 18.78
C TYR A 7 -14.04 6.13 19.03
N THR A 8 -13.94 5.54 20.23
CA THR A 8 -14.82 4.46 20.67
C THR A 8 -16.27 4.93 20.73
N LYS A 9 -16.50 6.13 21.27
CA LYS A 9 -17.84 6.73 21.32
C LYS A 9 -18.41 6.91 19.91
N TRP A 10 -17.67 7.58 19.02
CA TRP A 10 -18.10 7.78 17.64
C TRP A 10 -18.33 6.48 16.88
N TYR A 11 -17.51 5.46 17.14
CA TYR A 11 -17.65 4.15 16.52
C TYR A 11 -19.01 3.50 16.85
N PHE A 12 -19.36 3.46 18.14
CA PHE A 12 -20.63 2.90 18.57
C PHE A 12 -21.82 3.77 18.18
N GLU A 13 -21.68 5.10 18.14
CA GLU A 13 -22.74 5.99 17.60
C GLU A 13 -23.06 5.68 16.14
N VAL A 14 -22.05 5.48 15.29
CA VAL A 14 -22.25 5.08 13.89
C VAL A 14 -22.96 3.72 13.80
N ILE A 15 -22.56 2.75 14.63
CA ILE A 15 -23.20 1.41 14.65
C ILE A 15 -24.66 1.50 15.07
N GLU A 16 -24.96 2.21 16.16
CA GLU A 16 -26.32 2.30 16.69
C GLU A 16 -27.24 3.04 15.71
N ASN A 17 -26.74 4.09 15.07
CA ASN A 17 -27.47 4.76 13.99
C ASN A 17 -27.69 3.82 12.79
N ALA A 18 -26.69 3.00 12.44
CA ALA A 18 -26.80 2.05 11.35
C ALA A 18 -27.83 0.95 11.62
N LYS A 19 -27.91 0.44 12.85
CA LYS A 19 -28.90 -0.57 13.26
C LYS A 19 -30.34 -0.05 13.18
N LYS A 20 -30.57 1.23 13.43
CA LYS A 20 -31.90 1.86 13.42
C LYS A 20 -32.43 2.14 12.01
N ARG A 21 -31.58 2.15 10.99
CA ARG A 21 -31.99 2.45 9.61
C ARG A 21 -32.61 1.23 8.94
N ASN A 22 -33.73 1.45 8.26
CA ASN A 22 -34.36 0.47 7.38
C ASN A 22 -34.28 0.99 5.94
N GLN A 23 -33.24 0.64 5.20
CA GLN A 23 -33.02 1.16 3.84
C GLN A 23 -32.51 0.06 2.88
N GLU A 24 -32.92 0.17 1.62
CA GLU A 24 -32.68 -0.80 0.53
C GLU A 24 -31.36 -0.58 -0.24
N LEU A 25 -30.53 0.39 0.17
CA LEU A 25 -29.30 0.75 -0.53
C LEU A 25 -28.20 -0.33 -0.47
N MET A 26 -27.13 -0.13 -1.25
CA MET A 26 -25.95 -1.00 -1.23
C MET A 26 -25.18 -0.85 0.09
N TYR A 27 -25.10 -1.95 0.85
CA TYR A 27 -24.40 -2.01 2.13
C TYR A 27 -23.32 -3.09 2.15
N GLU A 28 -22.27 -2.84 2.92
CA GLU A 28 -21.23 -3.80 3.27
C GLU A 28 -21.52 -4.36 4.68
N LYS A 29 -21.38 -5.68 4.84
CA LYS A 29 -21.49 -6.31 6.16
C LYS A 29 -20.24 -6.00 6.96
N HIS A 30 -20.42 -5.45 8.15
CA HIS A 30 -19.35 -5.07 9.06
C HIS A 30 -19.48 -5.82 10.39
N HIS A 31 -18.37 -6.34 10.92
CA HIS A 31 -18.33 -6.94 12.26
C HIS A 31 -18.11 -5.87 13.33
N ILE A 32 -19.03 -5.74 14.29
CA ILE A 32 -18.90 -4.79 15.42
C ILE A 32 -17.64 -5.09 16.23
N VAL A 33 -17.42 -6.36 16.57
CA VAL A 33 -16.13 -6.89 17.03
C VAL A 33 -15.53 -7.68 15.88
N PRO A 34 -14.40 -7.25 15.28
CA PRO A 34 -13.75 -7.97 14.20
C PRO A 34 -13.38 -9.39 14.60
N LYS A 35 -13.51 -10.35 13.67
CA LYS A 35 -13.15 -11.76 13.90
C LYS A 35 -11.68 -11.92 14.33
N SER A 36 -10.77 -11.10 13.80
CA SER A 36 -9.35 -11.09 14.18
C SER A 36 -9.09 -10.70 15.64
N LEU A 37 -10.09 -10.10 16.30
CA LEU A 37 -10.08 -9.74 17.72
C LEU A 37 -10.99 -10.66 18.56
N GLY A 38 -11.43 -11.81 18.01
CA GLY A 38 -12.27 -12.79 18.71
C GLY A 38 -13.79 -12.59 18.54
N GLY A 39 -14.22 -11.69 17.65
CA GLY A 39 -15.65 -11.49 17.37
C GLY A 39 -16.33 -12.67 16.67
N SER A 40 -17.63 -12.83 16.92
CA SER A 40 -18.44 -13.91 16.35
C SER A 40 -19.01 -13.56 14.96
N ASN A 41 -19.45 -14.56 14.21
CA ASN A 41 -20.19 -14.37 12.94
C ASN A 41 -21.72 -14.32 13.14
N LYS A 42 -22.19 -14.16 14.38
CA LYS A 42 -23.63 -14.11 14.69
C LYS A 42 -24.24 -12.79 14.22
N LYS A 43 -25.55 -12.80 13.93
CA LYS A 43 -26.29 -11.61 13.45
C LYS A 43 -26.14 -10.40 14.39
N GLU A 44 -26.05 -10.64 15.69
CA GLU A 44 -25.86 -9.59 16.71
C GLU A 44 -24.54 -8.83 16.59
N ASN A 45 -23.49 -9.48 16.07
CA ASN A 45 -22.17 -8.88 15.86
C ASN A 45 -22.01 -8.31 14.44
N LEU A 46 -23.06 -8.32 13.62
CA LEU A 46 -23.05 -7.87 12.24
C LEU A 46 -23.96 -6.67 12.06
N VAL A 47 -23.45 -5.65 11.38
CA VAL A 47 -24.21 -4.45 11.01
C VAL A 47 -24.01 -4.14 9.54
N LYS A 48 -25.03 -3.57 8.89
CA LYS A 48 -24.97 -3.12 7.50
C LYS A 48 -24.49 -1.66 7.48
N LEU A 49 -23.33 -1.39 6.88
CA LEU A 49 -22.75 -0.05 6.77
C LEU A 49 -22.65 0.38 5.32
N THR A 50 -22.87 1.66 5.03
CA THR A 50 -22.56 2.21 3.71
C THR A 50 -21.05 2.12 3.46
N PRO A 51 -20.57 2.12 2.20
CA PRO A 51 -19.13 2.07 1.93
C PRO A 51 -18.32 3.17 2.65
N ARG A 52 -18.91 4.36 2.81
CA ARG A 52 -18.29 5.46 3.55
C ARG A 52 -18.20 5.16 5.05
N GLU A 53 -19.27 4.66 5.65
CA GLU A 53 -19.29 4.32 7.08
C GLU A 53 -18.41 3.14 7.40
N HIS A 54 -18.35 2.14 6.53
CA HIS A 54 -17.45 0.99 6.68
C HIS A 54 -15.98 1.46 6.70
N PHE A 55 -15.61 2.37 5.79
CA PHE A 55 -14.30 3.00 5.79
C PHE A 55 -14.01 3.79 7.07
N ILE A 56 -14.97 4.63 7.52
CA ILE A 56 -14.84 5.40 8.76
C ILE A 56 -14.70 4.47 9.97
N CYS A 57 -15.50 3.41 10.05
CA CYS A 57 -15.44 2.42 11.12
C CYS A 57 -14.06 1.76 11.18
N HIS A 58 -13.49 1.36 10.04
CA HIS A 58 -12.12 0.82 10.00
C HIS A 58 -11.06 1.84 10.44
N MET A 59 -11.22 3.13 10.11
CA MET A 59 -10.34 4.18 10.64
C MET A 59 -10.48 4.36 12.16
N LEU A 60 -11.71 4.33 12.69
CA LEU A 60 -11.97 4.47 14.12
C LEU A 60 -11.41 3.29 14.90
N LEU A 61 -11.56 2.06 14.39
CA LEU A 61 -11.02 0.83 14.97
C LEU A 61 -9.50 0.93 15.24
N VAL A 62 -8.73 1.52 14.33
CA VAL A 62 -7.29 1.78 14.52
C VAL A 62 -7.03 2.76 15.66
N LYS A 63 -7.87 3.79 15.80
CA LYS A 63 -7.72 4.85 16.81
C LYS A 63 -8.25 4.47 18.20
N MET A 64 -9.08 3.43 18.29
CA MET A 64 -9.63 2.91 19.55
C MET A 64 -8.98 1.61 20.03
N THR A 65 -7.88 1.18 19.40
CA THR A 65 -7.12 -0.01 19.80
C THR A 65 -5.66 0.31 20.08
N LYS A 66 -4.98 -0.59 20.80
CA LYS A 66 -3.55 -0.51 21.11
C LYS A 66 -2.88 -1.88 20.95
N GLY A 67 -1.54 -1.88 20.88
CA GLY A 67 -0.73 -3.09 20.78
C GLY A 67 -1.08 -3.95 19.56
N GLU A 68 -1.11 -5.27 19.74
CA GLU A 68 -1.38 -6.24 18.67
C GLU A 68 -2.75 -6.00 18.00
N ASN A 69 -3.76 -5.61 18.77
CA ASN A 69 -5.08 -5.30 18.22
C ASN A 69 -5.02 -4.13 17.25
N LYS A 70 -4.24 -3.10 17.57
CA LYS A 70 -4.05 -1.94 16.66
C LYS A 70 -3.40 -2.36 15.36
N VAL A 71 -2.37 -3.20 15.41
CA VAL A 71 -1.69 -3.74 14.22
C VAL A 71 -2.69 -4.49 13.33
N LYS A 72 -3.52 -5.35 13.92
CA LYS A 72 -4.58 -6.08 13.19
C LYS A 72 -5.57 -5.13 12.52
N MET A 73 -5.98 -4.06 13.22
CA MET A 73 -6.89 -3.05 12.64
C MET A 73 -6.23 -2.22 11.54
N SER A 74 -4.95 -1.85 11.71
CA SER A 74 -4.18 -1.12 10.69
C SER A 74 -4.01 -1.96 9.43
N TYR A 75 -3.79 -3.28 9.58
CA TYR A 75 -3.78 -4.21 8.45
C TYR A 75 -5.15 -4.31 7.76
N ALA A 76 -6.25 -4.40 8.52
CA ALA A 76 -7.60 -4.42 7.94
C ALA A 76 -7.89 -3.12 7.15
N LEU A 77 -7.51 -1.96 7.68
CA LEU A 77 -7.64 -0.67 6.97
C LEU A 77 -6.77 -0.62 5.71
N HIS A 78 -5.53 -1.14 5.77
CA HIS A 78 -4.66 -1.27 4.59
C HIS A 78 -5.32 -2.11 3.48
N MET A 79 -5.94 -3.24 3.84
CA MET A 79 -6.65 -4.07 2.87
C MET A 79 -7.82 -3.33 2.22
N LEU A 80 -8.56 -2.54 2.99
CA LEU A 80 -9.67 -1.74 2.46
C LEU A 80 -9.21 -0.65 1.48
N LEU A 81 -7.99 -0.13 1.65
CA LEU A 81 -7.40 0.90 0.79
C LEU A 81 -6.81 0.34 -0.51
N HIS A 82 -6.27 -0.87 -0.49
CA HIS A 82 -5.43 -1.38 -1.58
C HIS A 82 -5.99 -2.60 -2.31
N VAL A 83 -6.88 -3.37 -1.68
CA VAL A 83 -7.43 -4.57 -2.31
C VAL A 83 -8.70 -4.22 -3.07
N GLU A 84 -8.56 -4.27 -4.40
CA GLU A 84 -9.65 -4.08 -5.34
C GLU A 84 -10.10 -5.43 -5.91
N ASN A 85 -11.39 -5.52 -6.20
CA ASN A 85 -12.00 -6.63 -6.93
C ASN A 85 -12.86 -6.03 -8.05
N ALA A 86 -12.91 -6.69 -9.21
CA ALA A 86 -13.69 -6.26 -10.37
C ALA A 86 -15.18 -5.99 -10.05
N TYR A 87 -15.71 -6.66 -9.03
CA TYR A 87 -17.12 -6.56 -8.60
C TYR A 87 -17.38 -5.56 -7.46
N GLN A 88 -16.38 -4.77 -7.02
CA GLN A 88 -16.51 -3.88 -5.86
C GLN A 88 -16.08 -2.45 -6.19
N LYS A 89 -16.98 -1.50 -5.94
CA LYS A 89 -16.69 -0.06 -6.07
C LYS A 89 -16.24 0.49 -4.71
N ARG A 90 -14.94 0.77 -4.56
CA ARG A 90 -14.36 1.28 -3.31
C ARG A 90 -14.61 2.78 -3.13
N TYR A 91 -14.64 3.20 -1.86
CA TYR A 91 -14.63 4.62 -1.50
C TYR A 91 -13.27 5.24 -1.88
N LYS A 92 -13.30 6.34 -2.65
CA LYS A 92 -12.09 7.07 -3.05
C LYS A 92 -11.73 8.10 -1.99
N VAL A 93 -10.56 7.92 -1.39
CA VAL A 93 -10.02 8.80 -0.35
C VAL A 93 -9.28 9.97 -1.01
N ASN A 94 -9.29 11.16 -0.39
CA ASN A 94 -8.47 12.27 -0.87
C ASN A 94 -6.96 11.98 -0.63
N SER A 95 -6.09 12.65 -1.38
CA SER A 95 -4.64 12.41 -1.38
C SER A 95 -4.00 12.62 -0.01
N TYR A 96 -4.37 13.70 0.68
CA TYR A 96 -3.83 14.05 2.00
C TYR A 96 -4.17 13.00 3.06
N LEU A 97 -5.44 12.57 3.11
CA LEU A 97 -5.88 11.54 4.02
C LEU A 97 -5.24 10.20 3.69
N TYR A 98 -5.10 9.86 2.41
CA TYR A 98 -4.43 8.65 1.98
C TYR A 98 -2.97 8.60 2.43
N GLU A 99 -2.20 9.67 2.23
CA GLU A 99 -0.79 9.74 2.65
C GLU A 99 -0.65 9.54 4.16
N ASN A 100 -1.43 10.27 4.95
CA ASN A 100 -1.43 10.16 6.40
C ASN A 100 -1.79 8.74 6.87
N LEU A 101 -2.81 8.12 6.29
CA LEU A 101 -3.20 6.76 6.63
C LEU A 101 -2.10 5.76 6.26
N LYS A 102 -1.55 5.87 5.05
CA LYS A 102 -0.47 5.00 4.57
C LYS A 102 0.75 5.04 5.48
N ASN A 103 1.18 6.23 5.90
CA ASN A 103 2.34 6.40 6.77
C ASN A 103 2.10 5.80 8.16
N ASN A 104 0.95 6.08 8.76
CA ASN A 104 0.60 5.54 10.08
C ASN A 104 0.49 4.01 10.09
N ILE A 105 -0.18 3.45 9.08
CA ILE A 105 -0.31 2.00 8.90
C ILE A 105 1.08 1.37 8.75
N ARG A 106 1.95 1.97 7.92
CA ARG A 106 3.30 1.48 7.70
C ARG A 106 4.12 1.46 8.99
N ILE A 107 4.01 2.51 9.81
CA ILE A 107 4.68 2.58 11.12
C ILE A 107 4.20 1.43 12.03
N ASP A 108 2.89 1.24 12.14
CA ASP A 108 2.32 0.15 12.97
C ASP A 108 2.79 -1.23 12.51
N MET A 109 2.83 -1.47 11.19
CA MET A 109 3.29 -2.75 10.62
C MET A 109 4.78 -3.00 10.83
N ILE A 110 5.62 -1.96 10.69
CA ILE A 110 7.06 -2.06 10.95
C ILE A 110 7.31 -2.37 12.42
N ALA A 111 6.63 -1.66 13.34
CA ALA A 111 6.75 -1.90 14.77
C ALA A 111 6.42 -3.35 15.14
N ALA A 112 5.37 -3.92 14.53
CA ALA A 112 4.95 -5.30 14.74
C ALA A 112 5.94 -6.36 14.21
N ASN A 113 6.79 -6.02 13.24
CA ASN A 113 7.75 -6.94 12.62
C ASN A 113 9.21 -6.57 12.94
N ARG A 114 9.44 -5.82 14.03
CA ARG A 114 10.77 -5.39 14.43
C ARG A 114 11.40 -6.39 15.38
N LYS A 115 12.64 -6.78 15.10
CA LYS A 115 13.47 -7.68 15.93
C LYS A 115 12.68 -8.93 16.37
N GLU A 116 12.63 -9.24 17.66
CA GLU A 116 12.04 -10.44 18.23
C GLU A 116 10.55 -10.61 17.89
N ASN A 117 9.85 -9.53 17.54
CA ASN A 117 8.45 -9.60 17.11
C ASN A 117 8.29 -10.21 15.70
N ASN A 118 9.34 -10.20 14.87
CA ASN A 118 9.30 -10.87 13.57
C ASN A 118 9.41 -12.39 13.76
N PRO A 119 8.45 -13.19 13.26
CA PRO A 119 8.48 -14.65 13.36
C PRO A 119 9.75 -15.31 12.77
N PHE A 120 10.47 -14.60 11.91
CA PHE A 120 11.71 -15.04 11.26
C PHE A 120 12.97 -14.43 11.89
N TYR A 121 12.85 -13.65 12.96
CA TYR A 121 14.01 -13.08 13.65
C TYR A 121 14.90 -14.17 14.23
N GLY A 122 16.21 -14.06 13.98
CA GLY A 122 17.21 -15.06 14.41
C GLY A 122 17.14 -16.41 13.68
N LYS A 123 16.10 -16.68 12.88
CA LYS A 123 15.96 -17.94 12.13
C LYS A 123 16.78 -17.89 10.85
N LYS A 124 17.70 -18.84 10.70
CA LYS A 124 18.48 -19.03 9.46
C LYS A 124 17.81 -20.10 8.60
N HIS A 125 17.81 -19.90 7.28
CA HIS A 125 17.42 -20.96 6.35
C HIS A 125 18.33 -22.20 6.51
N SER A 126 17.77 -23.38 6.26
CA SER A 126 18.52 -24.64 6.23
C SER A 126 19.66 -24.59 5.20
N ALA A 127 20.70 -25.40 5.41
CA ALA A 127 21.82 -25.48 4.46
C ALA A 127 21.34 -25.86 3.05
N LYS A 128 20.39 -26.80 2.95
CA LYS A 128 19.76 -27.21 1.68
C LYS A 128 19.05 -26.06 0.99
N THR A 129 18.16 -25.35 1.70
CA THR A 129 17.43 -24.20 1.16
C THR A 129 18.39 -23.07 0.76
N ARG A 130 19.46 -22.84 1.53
CA ARG A 130 20.49 -21.84 1.19
C ARG A 130 21.24 -22.21 -0.10
N ALA A 131 21.56 -23.49 -0.29
CA ALA A 131 22.20 -23.99 -1.50
C ALA A 131 21.28 -23.86 -2.72
N GLU A 132 20.00 -24.22 -2.58
CA GLU A 132 18.98 -24.06 -3.63
C GLU A 132 18.80 -22.58 -4.02
N LEU A 133 18.65 -21.68 -3.04
CA LEU A 133 18.56 -20.24 -3.29
C LEU A 133 19.82 -19.68 -3.96
N SER A 134 21.01 -20.16 -3.57
CA SER A 134 22.29 -19.79 -4.20
C SER A 134 22.38 -20.27 -5.64
N LYS A 135 21.91 -21.49 -5.93
CA LYS A 135 21.82 -22.03 -7.29
C LYS A 135 20.88 -21.19 -8.16
N LEU A 136 19.66 -20.95 -7.69
CA LEU A 136 18.67 -20.11 -8.38
C LEU A 136 19.18 -18.69 -8.65
N ARG A 137 19.96 -18.12 -7.72
CA ARG A 137 20.60 -16.81 -7.90
C ARG A 137 21.67 -16.84 -8.99
N ARG A 138 22.51 -17.88 -9.03
CA ARG A 138 23.54 -18.04 -10.07
C ARG A 138 22.93 -18.21 -11.46
N GLU A 139 21.97 -19.11 -11.60
CA GLU A 139 21.23 -19.32 -12.86
C GLU A 139 20.59 -18.02 -13.36
N ARG A 140 20.07 -17.19 -12.44
CA ARG A 140 19.53 -15.87 -12.77
C ARG A 140 20.61 -14.89 -13.27
N ILE A 141 21.77 -14.84 -12.63
CA ILE A 141 22.88 -13.97 -13.03
C ILE A 141 23.42 -14.39 -14.40
N GLU A 142 23.62 -15.70 -14.60
CA GLU A 142 24.06 -16.28 -15.88
C GLU A 142 23.06 -16.02 -17.01
N ALA A 143 21.76 -15.97 -16.70
CA ALA A 143 20.71 -15.55 -17.64
C ALA A 143 20.67 -14.03 -17.94
N GLY A 144 21.67 -13.25 -17.52
CA GLY A 144 21.80 -11.83 -17.87
C GLY A 144 20.86 -10.89 -17.11
N SER A 145 20.33 -11.31 -15.96
CA SER A 145 19.51 -10.46 -15.10
C SER A 145 20.38 -9.50 -14.27
N SER A 146 20.76 -8.38 -14.86
CA SER A 146 21.43 -7.28 -14.14
C SER A 146 20.45 -6.30 -13.45
N GLU A 147 19.13 -6.45 -13.62
CA GLU A 147 18.13 -5.50 -13.11
C GLU A 147 17.22 -6.10 -12.02
N GLY A 148 17.61 -5.96 -10.75
CA GLY A 148 16.71 -6.13 -9.59
C GLY A 148 16.07 -7.52 -9.40
N ASN A 149 15.06 -7.58 -8.53
CA ASN A 149 14.42 -8.83 -8.07
C ASN A 149 13.62 -9.59 -9.17
N PHE A 150 13.44 -9.01 -10.35
CA PHE A 150 12.71 -9.59 -11.48
C PHE A 150 13.65 -9.59 -12.70
N GLY A 151 14.25 -10.75 -13.01
CA GLY A 151 15.15 -10.88 -14.17
C GLY A 151 14.48 -10.66 -15.53
N PRO A 152 15.19 -10.81 -16.67
CA PRO A 152 14.64 -10.53 -17.99
C PRO A 152 13.40 -11.40 -18.22
N LEU A 153 12.33 -10.76 -18.64
CA LEU A 153 11.10 -11.44 -19.04
C LEU A 153 11.42 -12.36 -20.24
N SER A 154 10.98 -13.61 -20.18
CA SER A 154 10.99 -14.47 -21.36
C SER A 154 10.28 -13.79 -22.52
N GLU A 155 10.66 -14.08 -23.77
CA GLU A 155 10.03 -13.47 -24.95
C GLU A 155 8.49 -13.59 -24.93
N GLU A 156 7.98 -14.74 -24.49
CA GLU A 156 6.56 -14.99 -24.38
C GLU A 156 5.89 -14.05 -23.35
N LYS A 157 6.50 -13.87 -22.18
CA LYS A 157 6.03 -12.94 -21.15
C LYS A 157 6.16 -11.49 -21.63
N ARG A 158 7.23 -11.14 -22.33
CA ARG A 158 7.44 -9.81 -22.93
C ARG A 158 6.38 -9.50 -23.98
N LYS A 159 6.03 -10.47 -24.84
CA LYS A 159 4.93 -10.36 -25.81
C LYS A 159 3.58 -10.22 -25.13
N LYS A 160 3.31 -10.97 -24.04
CA LYS A 160 2.07 -10.84 -23.24
C LYS A 160 1.95 -9.47 -22.59
N VAL A 161 3.03 -8.97 -21.98
CA VAL A 161 3.08 -7.62 -21.38
C VAL A 161 2.88 -6.55 -22.45
N SER A 162 3.60 -6.63 -23.58
CA SER A 162 3.46 -5.69 -24.70
C SER A 162 2.03 -5.65 -25.25
N LYS A 163 1.40 -6.81 -25.47
CA LYS A 163 -0.01 -6.90 -25.90
C LYS A 163 -0.97 -6.31 -24.86
N GLY A 164 -0.76 -6.57 -23.58
CA GLY A 164 -1.57 -6.02 -22.49
C GLY A 164 -1.47 -4.50 -22.40
N VAL A 165 -0.24 -3.97 -22.46
CA VAL A 165 0.03 -2.52 -22.48
C VAL A 165 -0.61 -1.87 -23.72
N SER A 166 -0.47 -2.48 -24.89
CA SER A 166 -1.07 -1.96 -26.13
C SER A 166 -2.60 -1.92 -26.07
N LYS A 167 -3.25 -2.97 -25.54
CA LYS A 167 -4.71 -2.98 -25.32
C LYS A 167 -5.15 -1.93 -24.31
N TYR A 168 -4.41 -1.79 -23.21
CA TYR A 168 -4.69 -0.80 -22.18
C TYR A 168 -4.67 0.63 -22.74
N PHE A 169 -3.62 0.98 -23.49
CA PHE A 169 -3.54 2.29 -24.12
C PHE A 169 -4.59 2.45 -25.21
N ALA A 170 -4.85 1.43 -26.03
CA ALA A 170 -5.90 1.46 -27.04
C ALA A 170 -7.28 1.82 -26.45
N ALA A 171 -7.59 1.37 -25.24
CA ALA A 171 -8.85 1.63 -24.54
C ALA A 171 -8.96 3.04 -23.92
N LEU A 172 -7.88 3.81 -23.84
CA LEU A 172 -7.89 5.18 -23.31
C LEU A 172 -8.17 6.21 -24.42
N SER A 173 -8.91 7.25 -24.08
CA SER A 173 -9.14 8.40 -24.97
C SER A 173 -7.85 9.20 -25.20
N LYS A 174 -7.79 10.00 -26.27
CA LYS A 174 -6.62 10.85 -26.56
C LYS A 174 -6.30 11.81 -25.41
N GLU A 175 -7.31 12.36 -24.74
CA GLU A 175 -7.14 13.22 -23.55
C GLU A 175 -6.63 12.46 -22.32
N GLU A 176 -7.13 11.24 -22.08
CA GLU A 176 -6.66 10.40 -20.97
C GLU A 176 -5.23 9.91 -21.17
N ARG A 177 -4.85 9.61 -22.41
CA ARG A 177 -3.45 9.33 -22.79
C ARG A 177 -2.59 10.58 -22.54
N SER A 178 -3.00 11.74 -23.03
CA SER A 178 -2.27 13.01 -22.88
C SER A 178 -2.02 13.39 -21.42
N LYS A 179 -3.03 13.27 -20.54
CA LYS A 179 -2.91 13.53 -19.10
C LYS A 179 -1.93 12.59 -18.38
N LYS A 180 -1.74 11.36 -18.89
CA LYS A 180 -0.76 10.40 -18.33
C LYS A 180 0.66 10.66 -18.81
N TYR A 181 0.84 11.18 -20.03
CA TYR A 181 2.13 11.64 -20.51
C TYR A 181 2.54 12.98 -19.88
N SER A 182 1.59 13.86 -19.57
CA SER A 182 1.87 15.20 -19.02
C SER A 182 2.41 15.19 -17.58
N THR A 183 2.18 14.13 -16.81
CA THR A 183 2.68 14.00 -15.42
C THR A 183 4.16 13.58 -15.31
N SER A 184 4.89 13.46 -16.43
CA SER A 184 6.32 13.08 -16.41
C SER A 184 7.26 14.12 -17.03
N LYS A 185 6.83 15.38 -17.15
CA LYS A 185 7.77 16.48 -17.42
C LYS A 185 8.32 17.04 -16.12
N ASP A 186 8.97 16.18 -15.34
CA ASP A 186 10.03 16.67 -14.48
C ASP A 186 11.08 17.28 -15.43
N LYS A 187 11.08 18.60 -15.56
CA LYS A 187 12.08 19.30 -16.39
C LYS A 187 13.44 18.93 -15.82
N PHE A 188 14.21 18.17 -16.58
CA PHE A 188 15.57 17.81 -16.18
C PHE A 188 16.37 19.10 -15.97
N VAL A 189 17.05 19.18 -14.84
CA VAL A 189 17.86 20.33 -14.43
C VAL A 189 19.32 20.01 -14.71
N GLU A 190 20.02 20.93 -15.36
CA GLU A 190 21.46 20.81 -15.60
C GLU A 190 22.25 21.31 -14.40
N CYS A 191 23.27 20.55 -13.98
CA CYS A 191 24.14 20.93 -12.87
C CYS A 191 25.29 21.83 -13.29
N GLU A 192 25.37 23.00 -12.66
CA GLU A 192 26.37 24.05 -12.88
C GLU A 192 27.83 23.62 -12.68
N HIS A 193 28.08 22.55 -11.91
CA HIS A 193 29.44 22.08 -11.63
C HIS A 193 29.87 20.86 -12.45
N CYS A 194 28.93 20.13 -13.06
CA CYS A 194 29.27 18.93 -13.84
C CYS A 194 28.65 18.86 -15.23
N ASN A 195 27.87 19.87 -15.62
CA ASN A 195 27.20 20.04 -16.93
C ASN A 195 26.51 18.76 -17.40
N ARG A 196 25.81 18.11 -16.47
CA ARG A 196 25.00 16.92 -16.72
C ARG A 196 23.57 17.20 -16.28
N THR A 197 22.61 16.65 -17.02
CA THR A 197 21.18 16.82 -16.79
C THR A 197 20.62 15.70 -15.92
N PHE A 198 19.84 16.07 -14.91
CA PHE A 198 19.26 15.14 -13.92
C PHE A 198 17.80 15.45 -13.66
N SER A 199 17.03 14.46 -13.21
CA SER A 199 15.69 14.73 -12.70
C SER A 199 15.76 15.61 -11.44
N PRO A 200 14.71 16.40 -11.12
CA PRO A 200 14.70 17.30 -9.96
C PRO A 200 15.06 16.61 -8.64
N SER A 201 14.59 15.36 -8.44
CA SER A 201 14.91 14.59 -7.22
C SER A 201 16.40 14.23 -7.13
N ASN A 202 17.01 13.77 -8.23
CA ASN A 202 18.43 13.43 -8.24
C ASN A 202 19.31 14.68 -8.15
N TYR A 203 18.87 15.78 -8.77
CA TYR A 203 19.55 17.07 -8.67
C TYR A 203 19.63 17.54 -7.22
N ALA A 204 18.50 17.58 -6.50
CA ALA A 204 18.43 18.05 -5.12
C ALA A 204 19.22 17.17 -4.13
N GLN A 205 19.35 15.88 -4.43
CA GLN A 205 20.00 14.92 -3.54
C GLN A 205 21.54 14.96 -3.66
N TRP A 206 22.08 15.13 -4.86
CA TRP A 206 23.51 14.90 -5.14
C TRP A 206 24.23 16.00 -5.94
N HIS A 207 23.51 16.99 -6.45
CA HIS A 207 24.04 18.03 -7.34
C HIS A 207 23.74 19.45 -6.79
N GLY A 208 24.07 20.49 -7.55
CA GLY A 208 24.17 21.87 -7.05
C GLY A 208 25.33 21.98 -6.05
N ASP A 209 25.10 22.59 -4.88
CA ASP A 209 26.13 22.75 -3.84
C ASP A 209 26.75 21.44 -3.35
N LYS A 210 26.06 20.31 -3.52
CA LYS A 210 26.52 18.97 -3.10
C LYS A 210 27.26 18.22 -4.22
N CYS A 211 27.43 18.85 -5.38
CA CYS A 211 28.03 18.20 -6.53
C CYS A 211 29.50 17.86 -6.26
N LYS A 212 29.89 16.60 -6.47
CA LYS A 212 31.28 16.14 -6.28
C LYS A 212 32.34 16.86 -7.13
N LYS A 213 31.92 17.52 -8.22
CA LYS A 213 32.81 18.30 -9.10
C LYS A 213 32.82 19.79 -8.75
N ARG A 214 32.11 20.21 -7.70
CA ARG A 214 32.17 21.57 -7.17
C ARG A 214 33.58 21.80 -6.66
N LYS A 215 34.30 22.75 -7.26
CA LYS A 215 35.58 23.21 -6.73
C LYS A 215 35.25 24.06 -5.51
N GLU A 216 35.68 23.61 -4.33
CA GLU A 216 35.66 24.47 -3.14
C GLU A 216 36.61 25.63 -3.41
N VAL A 217 36.10 26.85 -3.25
CA VAL A 217 36.91 28.07 -3.20
C VAL A 217 37.30 28.29 -1.74
#